data_AF-A0A2V6S7N9-F1
#
_entry.id   AF-A0A2V6S7N9-F1
#
_cell.length_a   1.000
_cell.length_b   1.000
_cell.length_c   1.000
_cell.angle_alpha   90.00
_cell.angle_beta   90.00
_cell.angle_gamma   90.00
#
_symmetry.space_group_name_H-M   'P 1'
#
loop_
_entity.id
_entity.type
_entity.pdbx_description
1 polymer ?
#
loop_
_entity_poly.entity_id
_entity_poly.type
_entity_poly.pdbx_seq_one_letter_code
_entity_poly.pdbx_strand_id
1 'polypeptide(L)'
;MFVWSEDIRELYRLNAARLEVWDETLPLALQSSACAERHQDLTTKLSQMQACYAAQLQEPTLHLAKHKVLSSLHTHWEGLTVFSMAA
;
A
#
# COMPACT_ATOMS: atom_id res chain seq x y z
N MET A 1 -17.97 -4.36 2.09
CA MET A 1 -17.63 -5.19 0.91
C MET A 1 -16.21 -4.86 0.53
N PHE A 2 -15.33 -5.86 0.40
CA PHE A 2 -13.95 -5.60 0.00
C PHE A 2 -13.93 -5.12 -1.44
N VAL A 3 -13.60 -3.85 -1.62
CA VAL A 3 -13.21 -3.28 -2.91
C VAL A 3 -11.70 -3.43 -3.10
N TRP A 4 -11.12 -4.54 -2.63
CA TRP A 4 -9.69 -4.86 -2.75
C TRP A 4 -9.18 -4.64 -4.18
N SER A 5 -9.97 -5.01 -5.18
CA SER A 5 -9.63 -4.79 -6.58
C SER A 5 -9.50 -3.31 -6.93
N GLU A 6 -10.38 -2.46 -6.41
CA GLU A 6 -10.31 -1.01 -6.62
C GLU A 6 -9.20 -0.36 -5.79
N ASP A 7 -8.98 -0.83 -4.56
CA ASP A 7 -7.87 -0.36 -3.72
C ASP A 7 -6.51 -0.69 -4.36
N ILE A 8 -6.36 -1.91 -4.90
CA ILE A 8 -5.18 -2.32 -5.65
C ILE A 8 -5.05 -1.49 -6.94
N ARG A 9 -6.14 -1.28 -7.69
CA ARG A 9 -6.14 -0.42 -8.88
C ARG A 9 -5.66 0.99 -8.53
N GLU A 10 -6.13 1.54 -7.42
CA GLU A 10 -5.72 2.86 -6.96
C GLU A 10 -4.23 2.90 -6.58
N LEU A 11 -3.68 1.85 -5.94
CA LEU A 11 -2.24 1.75 -5.72
C LEU A 11 -1.44 1.80 -7.03
N TYR A 12 -1.88 1.08 -8.07
CA TYR A 12 -1.23 1.15 -9.38
C TYR A 12 -1.31 2.54 -9.99
N ARG A 13 -2.45 3.23 -9.87
CA ARG A 13 -2.63 4.61 -10.37
C ARG A 13 -1.71 5.59 -9.64
N LEU A 14 -1.66 5.52 -8.31
CA LEU A 14 -0.78 6.36 -7.49
C LEU A 14 0.70 6.09 -7.76
N ASN A 15 1.08 4.82 -7.90
CA ASN A 15 2.47 4.48 -8.20
C ASN A 15 2.85 4.92 -9.63
N ALA A 16 1.96 4.78 -10.62
CA ALA A 16 2.18 5.30 -11.97
C ALA A 16 2.39 6.81 -11.96
N ALA A 17 1.53 7.55 -11.24
CA ALA A 17 1.71 9.00 -11.08
C ALA A 17 3.05 9.33 -10.42
N ARG A 18 3.48 8.60 -9.38
CA ARG A 18 4.81 8.80 -8.78
C ARG A 18 5.94 8.60 -9.80
N LEU A 19 5.84 7.55 -10.63
CA LEU A 19 6.85 7.20 -11.64
C LEU A 19 6.97 8.24 -12.76
N GLU A 20 5.89 8.98 -13.09
CA GLU A 20 5.95 10.05 -14.10
C GLU A 20 6.92 11.19 -13.75
N VAL A 21 7.23 11.38 -12.47
CA VAL A 21 8.13 12.42 -11.95
C VAL A 21 9.34 11.85 -11.21
N TRP A 22 9.55 10.54 -11.37
CA TRP A 22 10.68 9.83 -10.77
C TRP A 22 11.95 10.06 -11.60
N ASP A 23 13.03 10.44 -10.92
CA ASP A 23 14.37 10.49 -11.51
C ASP A 23 15.16 9.24 -11.11
N GLU A 24 15.42 8.35 -12.06
CA GLU A 24 16.16 7.10 -11.81
C GLU A 24 17.61 7.33 -11.35
N THR A 25 18.17 8.53 -11.53
CA THR A 25 19.54 8.86 -11.12
C THR A 25 19.64 9.30 -9.66
N LEU A 26 18.51 9.56 -9.00
CA LEU A 26 18.45 10.08 -7.63
C LEU A 26 17.85 9.04 -6.66
N PRO A 27 18.40 8.91 -5.44
CA PRO A 27 17.75 8.13 -4.38
C PRO A 27 16.43 8.79 -3.96
N LEU A 28 15.50 8.01 -3.39
CA LEU A 28 14.15 8.49 -3.01
C LEU A 28 14.19 9.75 -2.14
N ALA A 29 15.14 9.83 -1.20
CA ALA A 29 15.30 10.96 -0.29
C ALA A 29 15.72 12.28 -0.98
N LEU A 30 16.26 12.20 -2.21
CA LEU A 30 16.70 13.35 -3.01
C LEU A 30 15.80 13.61 -4.21
N GLN A 31 14.68 12.90 -4.33
CA GLN A 31 13.71 13.14 -5.39
C GLN A 31 13.09 14.53 -5.31
N SER A 32 12.47 14.95 -6.41
CA SER A 32 11.74 16.21 -6.48
C SER A 32 10.61 16.28 -5.43
N SER A 33 10.20 17.49 -5.05
CA SER A 33 9.05 17.69 -4.16
C SER A 33 7.77 17.07 -4.74
N ALA A 34 7.58 17.13 -6.06
CA ALA A 34 6.45 16.50 -6.74
C ALA A 34 6.46 14.97 -6.57
N CYS A 35 7.64 14.33 -6.66
CA CYS A 35 7.76 12.91 -6.37
C CYS A 35 7.50 12.60 -4.89
N ALA A 36 7.99 13.44 -3.97
CA ALA A 36 7.76 13.27 -2.54
C ALA A 36 6.26 13.34 -2.18
N GLU A 37 5.51 14.29 -2.75
CA GLU A 37 4.06 14.41 -2.59
C GLU A 37 3.34 13.14 -3.09
N ARG A 38 3.65 12.67 -4.31
CA ARG A 38 3.03 11.46 -4.87
C ARG A 38 3.43 10.20 -4.11
N HIS A 39 4.63 10.17 -3.54
CA HIS A 39 5.06 9.11 -2.64
C HIS A 39 4.27 9.13 -1.32
N GLN A 40 3.98 10.31 -0.79
CA GLN A 40 3.13 10.46 0.39
C GLN A 40 1.70 9.97 0.13
N ASP A 41 1.11 10.29 -1.02
CA ASP A 41 -0.23 9.79 -1.38
C ASP A 41 -0.26 8.25 -1.44
N LEU A 42 0.76 7.64 -2.06
CA LEU A 42 0.90 6.19 -2.15
C LEU A 42 1.02 5.53 -0.76
N THR A 43 1.90 6.06 0.10
CA THR A 43 2.11 5.52 1.45
C THR A 43 0.90 5.73 2.36
N THR A 44 0.18 6.84 2.20
CA THR A 44 -1.11 7.07 2.87
C THR A 44 -2.15 6.04 2.44
N LYS A 45 -2.29 5.75 1.14
CA LYS A 45 -3.25 4.73 0.66
C LYS A 45 -2.92 3.34 1.19
N LEU A 46 -1.64 2.95 1.19
CA LEU A 46 -1.18 1.69 1.79
C LEU A 46 -1.52 1.62 3.28
N SER A 47 -1.25 2.69 4.03
CA SER A 47 -1.56 2.75 5.47
C SER A 47 -3.06 2.61 5.74
N GLN A 48 -3.91 3.21 4.91
CA GLN A 48 -5.38 3.04 5.00
C GLN A 48 -5.80 1.59 4.75
N MET A 49 -5.28 0.96 3.69
CA MET A 49 -5.56 -0.45 3.40
C MET A 49 -5.10 -1.35 4.55
N GLN A 50 -3.95 -1.05 5.14
CA GLN A 50 -3.42 -1.75 6.30
C GLN A 50 -4.34 -1.65 7.52
N ALA A 51 -4.78 -0.43 7.85
CA ALA A 51 -5.73 -0.20 8.92
C ALA A 51 -7.07 -0.93 8.68
N CYS A 52 -7.56 -0.95 7.43
CA CYS A 52 -8.80 -1.62 7.09
C CYS A 52 -8.75 -3.13 7.34
N TYR A 53 -7.71 -3.84 6.88
CA TYR A 53 -7.64 -5.28 7.12
C TYR A 53 -7.33 -5.60 8.59
N ALA A 54 -6.54 -4.75 9.27
CA ALA A 54 -6.25 -4.93 10.69
C ALA A 54 -7.52 -4.80 11.55
N ALA A 55 -8.40 -3.85 11.23
CA ALA A 55 -9.71 -3.72 11.88
C ALA A 55 -10.59 -4.95 11.66
N GLN A 56 -10.60 -5.52 10.45
CA GLN A 56 -11.38 -6.72 10.15
C GLN A 56 -10.87 -7.97 10.85
N LEU A 57 -9.56 -8.08 11.09
CA LEU A 57 -9.00 -9.16 11.89
C LEU A 57 -9.52 -9.16 13.34
N GLN A 58 -10.01 -8.01 13.83
CA GLN A 58 -10.63 -7.91 15.16
C GLN A 58 -12.13 -8.30 15.16
N GLU A 59 -12.74 -8.55 14.00
CA GLU A 59 -14.15 -8.92 13.92
C GLU A 59 -14.38 -10.36 14.46
N PRO A 60 -15.13 -10.53 15.57
CA PRO A 60 -15.28 -11.85 16.21
C PRO A 60 -16.01 -12.89 15.36
N THR A 61 -16.80 -12.42 14.39
CA THR A 61 -17.63 -13.24 13.51
C THR A 61 -16.98 -13.47 12.13
N LEU A 62 -15.70 -13.11 11.97
CA LEU A 62 -14.99 -13.28 10.72
C LEU A 62 -14.84 -14.77 10.37
N HIS A 63 -15.28 -15.13 9.17
CA HIS A 63 -15.17 -16.51 8.69
C HIS A 63 -13.70 -16.99 8.68
N LEU A 64 -13.45 -18.21 9.15
CA LEU A 64 -12.11 -18.78 9.32
C LEU A 64 -11.21 -18.65 8.08
N ALA A 65 -11.76 -18.87 6.89
CA ALA A 65 -11.00 -18.72 5.64
C ALA A 65 -10.54 -17.28 5.40
N LYS A 66 -11.38 -16.28 5.71
CA LYS A 66 -11.01 -14.86 5.62
C LYS A 66 -9.96 -14.51 6.66
N HIS A 67 -10.11 -15.01 7.89
CA HIS A 67 -9.12 -14.80 8.94
C HIS A 67 -7.74 -15.31 8.49
N LYS A 68 -7.63 -16.52 7.95
CA LYS A 68 -6.36 -17.06 7.44
C LYS A 68 -5.73 -16.17 6.35
N VAL A 69 -6.54 -15.70 5.40
CA VAL A 69 -6.08 -14.80 4.33
C VAL A 69 -5.58 -13.47 4.89
N LEU A 70 -6.34 -12.82 5.77
CA LEU A 70 -5.95 -11.54 6.35
C LEU A 70 -4.74 -11.66 7.28
N SER A 71 -4.60 -12.77 8.02
CA SER A 71 -3.41 -13.04 8.83
C SER A 71 -2.17 -13.22 7.95
N SER A 72 -2.26 -13.99 6.86
CA SER A 72 -1.16 -14.15 5.91
C SER A 72 -0.78 -12.81 5.26
N LEU A 73 -1.78 -12.04 4.84
CA LEU A 73 -1.58 -10.68 4.32
C LEU A 73 -0.85 -9.78 5.34
N HIS A 74 -1.25 -9.81 6.61
CA HIS A 74 -0.58 -9.04 7.66
C HIS A 74 0.89 -9.44 7.82
N THR A 75 1.19 -10.74 7.85
CA THR A 75 2.57 -11.26 7.97
C THR A 75 3.45 -10.89 6.79
N HIS A 76 2.90 -10.82 5.58
CA HIS A 76 3.67 -10.57 4.36
C HIS A 76 3.55 -9.16 3.82
N TRP A 77 2.83 -8.27 4.51
CA TRP A 77 2.49 -6.93 4.04
C TRP A 77 3.71 -6.16 3.54
N GLU A 78 4.77 -6.07 4.35
CA GLU A 78 6.00 -5.34 4.00
C GLU A 78 6.66 -5.88 2.73
N GLY A 79 6.69 -7.21 2.55
CA GLY A 79 7.23 -7.85 1.36
C GLY A 79 6.38 -7.63 0.10
N LEU A 80 5.07 -7.44 0.28
CA LEU A 80 4.14 -7.12 -0.81
C LEU A 80 4.17 -5.63 -1.20
N THR A 81 4.66 -4.76 -0.31
CA THR A 81 4.71 -3.29 -0.49
C THR A 81 6.12 -2.75 -0.65
N VAL A 82 7.08 -3.57 -1.08
CA VAL A 82 8.49 -3.16 -1.30
C VAL A 82 8.64 -1.90 -2.17
N PHE A 83 7.76 -1.71 -3.16
CA PHE A 83 7.78 -0.55 -4.05
C PHE A 83 7.53 0.80 -3.34
N SER A 84 7.02 0.78 -2.10
CA SER A 84 6.79 1.98 -1.29
C SER A 84 7.86 2.24 -0.23
N MET A 85 8.93 1.43 -0.17
CA MET A 85 10.02 1.65 0.78
C MET A 85 11.07 2.61 0.21
N ALA A 86 11.65 3.44 1.08
CA ALA A 86 12.90 4.13 0.80
C ALA A 86 14.03 3.09 0.87
N ALA A 87 14.59 2.72 -0.28
CA ALA A 87 15.86 2.00 -0.31
C ALA A 87 17.02 2.95 0.01
#